data_AF-A0AAP2DD94-F1
#
_entry.id   AF-A0AAP2DD94-F1
#
_cell.length_a   1.000
_cell.length_b   1.000
_cell.length_c   1.000
_cell.angle_alpha   90.00
_cell.angle_beta   90.00
_cell.angle_gamma   90.00
#
_symmetry.space_group_name_H-M   'P 1'
#
loop_
_entity.id
_entity.type
_entity.pdbx_description
1 polymer ?
#
loop_
_entity_poly.entity_id
_entity_poly.type
_entity_poly.pdbx_seq_one_letter_code
_entity_poly.pdbx_strand_id
1 'polypeptide(L)'
;PMPQKPAPFIRQTFTEKDINPFLPPAEQQAIRERLRKLHTGRMFTPQSKEGTIIFPGLDGGGEWGGPAVDPTTGVLYVNANEMPWILHMLDAEKTEAAENYGIAGQRLYRQHCMACHGTDRQGSGNYPSLLEVSTKYTPQTLVEFVNTGRRMMPGFQHLSTEEKNAIAVYILNLKERQEEPYEKQLSPAEKFRKLPYNISGYNKFVTATGLPAIAPPWGTLTAIDLNTGEHVWKKVLGEDERMKALGASITGTENYGGPVVTQGGLLFIAATKDGRLRAFHKRTGALLWEAPLPAPGFATPATYEVNGKQYIVIACGGGKLGTTSADSYVAFALP
;
A
#
# COMPACT_ATOMS: atom_id res chain seq x y z
N PRO A 1 -21.84 -1.13 -18.44
CA PRO A 1 -22.08 0.33 -18.55
C PRO A 1 -20.95 1.07 -17.80
N MET A 2 -20.34 2.10 -18.39
CA MET A 2 -19.31 2.91 -17.69
C MET A 2 -20.03 4.06 -16.95
N PRO A 3 -19.96 4.14 -15.60
CA PRO A 3 -20.64 5.18 -14.85
C PRO A 3 -20.19 6.56 -15.33
N GLN A 4 -21.15 7.42 -15.67
CA GLN A 4 -20.88 8.81 -16.09
C GLN A 4 -21.01 9.80 -14.94
N LYS A 5 -21.55 9.36 -13.79
CA LYS A 5 -21.79 10.17 -12.59
C LYS A 5 -21.24 9.47 -11.33
N PRO A 6 -20.73 10.23 -10.34
CA PRO A 6 -20.45 11.68 -10.43
C PRO A 6 -19.38 12.00 -11.48
N ALA A 7 -19.38 13.25 -11.98
CA ALA A 7 -18.34 13.69 -12.92
C ALA A 7 -16.95 13.53 -12.26
N PRO A 8 -15.91 13.10 -13.02
CA PRO A 8 -14.57 12.93 -12.44
C PRO A 8 -14.05 14.22 -11.81
N PHE A 9 -13.70 14.18 -10.53
CA PHE A 9 -13.13 15.33 -9.81
C PHE A 9 -11.60 15.46 -9.98
N ILE A 10 -11.00 14.60 -10.80
CA ILE A 10 -9.57 14.61 -11.17
C ILE A 10 -9.40 14.24 -12.64
N ARG A 11 -8.26 14.64 -13.24
CA ARG A 11 -7.86 14.12 -14.56
C ARG A 11 -7.80 12.59 -14.53
N GLN A 12 -8.27 11.95 -15.61
CA GLN A 12 -8.37 10.49 -15.73
C GLN A 12 -7.26 9.87 -16.60
N THR A 13 -6.43 10.71 -17.20
CA THR A 13 -5.34 10.33 -18.12
C THR A 13 -4.18 11.31 -17.97
N PHE A 14 -2.96 10.83 -18.24
CA PHE A 14 -1.77 11.66 -18.34
C PHE A 14 -1.11 11.46 -19.71
N THR A 15 -0.99 12.54 -20.48
CA THR A 15 -0.45 12.56 -21.85
C THR A 15 0.59 13.65 -22.01
N GLU A 16 1.28 13.70 -23.17
CA GLU A 16 2.30 14.74 -23.43
C GLU A 16 1.77 16.18 -23.28
N LYS A 17 0.46 16.42 -23.47
CA LYS A 17 -0.15 17.75 -23.30
C LYS A 17 -0.25 18.19 -21.84
N ASP A 18 -0.18 17.23 -20.92
CA ASP A 18 -0.32 17.44 -19.49
C ASP A 18 1.04 17.62 -18.80
N ILE A 19 2.14 17.60 -19.57
CA ILE A 19 3.49 17.84 -19.05
C ILE A 19 3.55 19.24 -18.45
N ASN A 20 4.21 19.35 -17.29
CA ASN A 20 4.30 20.57 -16.52
C ASN A 20 4.97 21.70 -17.33
N PRO A 21 4.23 22.77 -17.68
CA PRO A 21 4.74 23.83 -18.57
C PRO A 21 5.75 24.75 -17.88
N PHE A 22 5.84 24.70 -16.54
CA PHE A 22 6.74 25.53 -15.74
C PHE A 22 8.13 24.88 -15.57
N LEU A 23 8.32 23.65 -16.04
CA LEU A 23 9.63 23.01 -16.02
C LEU A 23 10.57 23.67 -17.04
N PRO A 24 11.90 23.69 -16.79
CA PRO A 24 12.87 24.08 -17.80
C PRO A 24 12.69 23.26 -19.10
N PRO A 25 12.92 23.83 -20.30
CA PRO A 25 12.71 23.13 -21.57
C PRO A 25 13.46 21.78 -21.67
N ALA A 26 14.67 21.71 -21.13
CA ALA A 26 15.44 20.46 -21.09
C ALA A 26 14.77 19.38 -20.23
N GLU A 27 14.20 19.74 -19.08
CA GLU A 27 13.45 18.80 -18.23
C GLU A 27 12.14 18.37 -18.89
N GLN A 28 11.43 19.28 -19.57
CA GLN A 28 10.22 18.93 -20.34
C GLN A 28 10.53 17.90 -21.43
N GLN A 29 11.61 18.11 -22.17
CA GLN A 29 12.05 17.18 -23.22
C GLN A 29 12.42 15.81 -22.64
N ALA A 30 13.17 15.78 -21.54
CA ALA A 30 13.52 14.53 -20.86
C ALA A 30 12.29 13.77 -20.34
N ILE A 31 11.30 14.47 -19.80
CA ILE A 31 10.02 13.87 -19.39
C ILE A 31 9.27 13.29 -20.59
N ARG A 32 9.21 14.02 -21.71
CA ARG A 32 8.55 13.56 -22.94
C ARG A 32 9.19 12.29 -23.48
N GLU A 33 10.52 12.24 -23.53
CA GLU A 33 11.26 11.05 -23.97
C GLU A 33 11.05 9.85 -23.05
N ARG A 34 11.00 10.07 -21.73
CA ARG A 34 10.67 9.01 -20.76
C ARG A 34 9.23 8.53 -20.94
N LEU A 35 8.27 9.44 -21.09
CA LEU A 35 6.86 9.10 -21.26
C LEU A 35 6.62 8.22 -22.50
N ARG A 36 7.33 8.48 -23.61
CA ARG A 36 7.23 7.69 -24.85
C ARG A 36 7.70 6.25 -24.72
N LYS A 37 8.52 5.94 -23.71
CA LYS A 37 9.02 4.58 -23.44
C LYS A 37 8.11 3.78 -22.50
N LEU A 38 7.15 4.46 -21.87
CA LEU A 38 6.25 3.86 -20.88
C LEU A 38 4.90 3.56 -21.52
N HIS A 39 4.25 2.52 -21.03
CA HIS A 39 2.85 2.28 -21.31
C HIS A 39 2.00 3.36 -20.62
N THR A 40 1.17 4.05 -21.38
CA THR A 40 0.24 5.06 -20.86
C THR A 40 -1.14 4.86 -21.46
N GLY A 41 -2.17 5.32 -20.76
CA GLY A 41 -3.55 5.12 -21.17
C GLY A 41 -4.54 5.67 -20.16
N ARG A 42 -5.62 4.91 -19.95
CA ARG A 42 -6.68 5.25 -19.00
C ARG A 42 -6.37 4.67 -17.62
N MET A 43 -7.15 5.11 -16.63
CA MET A 43 -7.27 4.42 -15.34
C MET A 43 -7.44 2.92 -15.59
N PHE A 44 -6.64 2.09 -14.91
CA PHE A 44 -6.55 0.62 -15.09
C PHE A 44 -5.78 0.11 -16.31
N THR A 45 -4.88 0.92 -16.90
CA THR A 45 -3.92 0.40 -17.87
C THR A 45 -3.06 -0.70 -17.22
N PRO A 46 -2.95 -1.91 -17.83
CA PRO A 46 -2.18 -3.02 -17.25
C PRO A 46 -0.71 -2.70 -17.05
N GLN A 47 -0.10 -3.33 -16.04
CA GLN A 47 1.33 -3.26 -15.77
C GLN A 47 2.12 -3.93 -16.90
N SER A 48 3.32 -3.43 -17.15
CA SER A 48 4.24 -3.90 -18.19
C SER A 48 5.66 -3.97 -17.64
N LYS A 49 6.54 -4.72 -18.32
CA LYS A 49 7.97 -4.79 -17.96
C LYS A 49 8.69 -3.48 -18.33
N GLU A 50 8.23 -2.84 -19.40
CA GLU A 50 8.68 -1.53 -19.89
C GLU A 50 8.31 -0.39 -18.93
N GLY A 51 7.31 -0.62 -18.08
CA GLY A 51 6.80 0.33 -17.10
C GLY A 51 5.49 0.97 -17.55
N THR A 52 4.54 1.07 -16.63
CA THR A 52 3.23 1.66 -16.90
C THR A 52 3.02 2.92 -16.05
N ILE A 53 2.55 3.99 -16.69
CA ILE A 53 2.04 5.18 -16.01
C ILE A 53 0.75 4.82 -15.29
N ILE A 54 0.79 4.95 -13.96
CA ILE A 54 -0.38 4.89 -13.10
C ILE A 54 -0.83 6.31 -12.81
N PHE A 55 -2.06 6.62 -13.21
CA PHE A 55 -2.65 7.94 -13.04
C PHE A 55 -4.12 7.79 -12.61
N PRO A 56 -4.62 8.53 -11.60
CA PRO A 56 -4.10 9.76 -10.97
C PRO A 56 -2.92 9.57 -9.99
N GLY A 57 -2.44 8.34 -9.83
CA GLY A 57 -1.30 7.97 -8.97
C GLY A 57 -1.68 6.88 -7.99
N LEU A 58 -0.69 6.32 -7.29
CA LEU A 58 -0.92 5.30 -6.25
C LEU A 58 -1.40 5.91 -4.92
N ASP A 59 -1.02 7.17 -4.68
CA ASP A 59 -1.61 8.05 -3.65
C ASP A 59 -2.62 9.05 -4.26
N GLY A 60 -2.98 8.83 -5.53
CA GLY A 60 -3.77 9.71 -6.38
C GLY A 60 -5.27 9.47 -6.28
N GLY A 61 -6.05 10.48 -6.66
CA GLY A 61 -7.51 10.43 -6.60
C GLY A 61 -8.04 10.84 -5.25
N GLY A 62 -9.23 10.36 -4.87
CA GLY A 62 -9.84 10.70 -3.59
C GLY A 62 -8.94 10.26 -2.44
N GLU A 63 -8.67 11.16 -1.50
CA GLU A 63 -7.69 10.93 -0.44
C GLU A 63 -8.20 9.92 0.61
N TRP A 64 -7.27 9.14 1.19
CA TRP A 64 -7.54 8.07 2.14
C TRP A 64 -8.16 8.51 3.46
N GLY A 65 -7.90 9.74 3.92
CA GLY A 65 -8.51 10.38 5.08
C GLY A 65 -10.03 10.56 4.94
N GLY A 66 -10.56 10.32 3.73
CA GLY A 66 -11.98 10.22 3.45
C GLY A 66 -12.63 11.58 3.20
N PRO A 67 -13.80 11.58 2.55
CA PRO A 67 -14.56 12.80 2.32
C PRO A 67 -15.35 13.21 3.57
N ALA A 68 -15.76 14.48 3.63
CA ALA A 68 -16.82 14.93 4.53
C ALA A 68 -18.16 14.98 3.78
N VAL A 69 -19.25 14.62 4.43
CA VAL A 69 -20.60 14.69 3.86
C VAL A 69 -21.48 15.55 4.75
N ASP A 70 -22.20 16.50 4.15
CA ASP A 70 -23.27 17.22 4.81
C ASP A 70 -24.62 16.59 4.43
N PRO A 71 -25.25 15.80 5.32
CA PRO A 71 -26.49 15.10 5.00
C PRO A 71 -27.67 16.05 4.81
N THR A 72 -27.60 17.29 5.31
CA THR A 72 -28.70 18.26 5.18
C THR A 72 -28.76 18.88 3.78
N THR A 73 -27.61 18.98 3.11
CA THR A 73 -27.49 19.53 1.76
C THR A 73 -27.25 18.46 0.70
N GLY A 74 -26.92 17.23 1.12
CA GLY A 74 -26.55 16.14 0.21
C GLY A 74 -25.21 16.37 -0.50
N VAL A 75 -24.33 17.21 0.06
CA VAL A 75 -23.05 17.57 -0.56
C VAL A 75 -21.90 16.78 0.07
N LEU A 76 -21.08 16.17 -0.78
CA LEU A 76 -19.83 15.50 -0.45
C LEU A 76 -18.63 16.39 -0.77
N TYR A 77 -17.70 16.53 0.17
CA TYR A 77 -16.47 17.30 0.05
C TYR A 77 -15.29 16.33 0.05
N VAL A 78 -14.53 16.29 -1.05
CA VAL A 78 -13.41 15.36 -1.23
C VAL A 78 -12.18 16.11 -1.73
N ASN A 79 -11.07 15.94 -1.02
CA ASN A 79 -9.77 16.33 -1.51
C ASN A 79 -9.14 15.22 -2.34
N ALA A 80 -8.28 15.62 -3.28
CA ALA A 80 -7.70 14.71 -4.23
C ALA A 80 -6.28 15.09 -4.65
N ASN A 81 -5.52 14.06 -5.03
CA ASN A 81 -4.17 14.17 -5.59
C ASN A 81 -4.14 13.84 -7.08
N GLU A 82 -3.34 14.59 -7.84
CA GLU A 82 -3.11 14.35 -9.27
C GLU A 82 -1.60 14.23 -9.54
N MET A 83 -1.06 13.03 -9.42
CA MET A 83 0.37 12.75 -9.56
C MET A 83 0.58 11.49 -10.40
N PRO A 84 1.30 11.53 -11.55
CA PRO A 84 1.65 10.32 -12.28
C PRO A 84 2.72 9.50 -11.55
N TRP A 85 2.57 8.17 -11.54
CA TRP A 85 3.52 7.22 -10.98
C TRP A 85 3.92 6.22 -12.04
N ILE A 86 5.07 5.57 -11.87
CA ILE A 86 5.55 4.49 -12.73
C ILE A 86 5.57 3.20 -11.92
N LEU A 87 4.96 2.15 -12.48
CA LEU A 87 5.03 0.80 -11.95
C LEU A 87 5.59 -0.14 -13.02
N HIS A 88 6.68 -0.83 -12.73
CA HIS A 88 7.21 -1.89 -13.59
C HIS A 88 6.86 -3.26 -13.02
N MET A 89 6.59 -4.19 -13.93
CA MET A 89 6.49 -5.61 -13.64
C MET A 89 7.90 -6.22 -13.70
N LEU A 90 8.40 -6.70 -12.58
CA LEU A 90 9.69 -7.36 -12.45
C LEU A 90 9.48 -8.86 -12.35
N ASP A 91 10.33 -9.67 -12.99
CA ASP A 91 10.29 -11.12 -12.78
C ASP A 91 10.58 -11.42 -11.30
N ALA A 92 9.74 -12.26 -10.68
CA ALA A 92 10.00 -12.71 -9.32
C ALA A 92 11.27 -13.56 -9.33
N GLU A 93 12.25 -13.21 -8.47
CA GLU A 93 13.45 -14.04 -8.33
C GLU A 93 13.05 -15.45 -7.85
N LYS A 94 13.67 -16.48 -8.42
CA LYS A 94 13.54 -17.86 -7.94
C LYS A 94 14.40 -18.05 -6.68
N THR A 95 14.11 -17.32 -5.62
CA THR A 95 14.85 -17.40 -4.34
C THR A 95 14.30 -18.49 -3.44
N GLU A 96 14.07 -19.69 -3.97
CA GLU A 96 14.02 -20.88 -3.12
C GLU A 96 15.43 -21.48 -3.18
N ALA A 97 16.16 -21.39 -2.07
CA ALA A 97 17.40 -22.15 -1.93
C ALA A 97 17.08 -23.62 -2.21
N ALA A 98 17.84 -24.26 -3.10
CA ALA A 98 17.68 -25.67 -3.38
C ALA A 98 17.78 -26.44 -2.05
N GLU A 99 16.68 -27.05 -1.62
CA GLU A 99 16.63 -27.88 -0.44
C GLU A 99 17.03 -29.31 -0.87
N ASN A 100 17.75 -30.05 -0.03
CA ASN A 100 17.96 -31.48 -0.21
C ASN A 100 17.07 -32.26 0.78
N TYR A 101 16.90 -33.57 0.58
CA TYR A 101 16.03 -34.38 1.44
C TYR A 101 16.46 -34.37 2.92
N GLY A 102 17.75 -34.13 3.22
CA GLY A 102 18.25 -33.98 4.59
C GLY A 102 17.74 -32.71 5.27
N ILE A 103 17.87 -31.55 4.62
CA ILE A 103 17.41 -30.25 5.13
C ILE A 103 15.87 -30.25 5.24
N ALA A 104 15.18 -30.74 4.20
CA ALA A 104 13.72 -30.86 4.19
C ALA A 104 13.20 -31.74 5.31
N GLY A 105 13.81 -32.92 5.48
CA GLY A 105 13.45 -33.87 6.53
C GLY A 105 13.67 -33.32 7.93
N GLN A 106 14.78 -32.60 8.17
CA GLN A 106 15.04 -31.95 9.44
C GLN A 106 14.01 -30.86 9.76
N ARG A 107 13.67 -30.01 8.78
CA ARG A 107 12.66 -28.96 8.91
C ARG A 107 11.29 -29.55 9.23
N LEU A 108 10.86 -30.55 8.46
CA LEU A 108 9.58 -31.23 8.65
C LEU A 108 9.51 -31.97 10.00
N TYR A 109 10.61 -32.62 10.41
CA TYR A 109 10.73 -33.22 11.74
C TYR A 109 10.53 -32.21 12.87
N ARG A 110 11.18 -31.04 12.78
CA ARG A 110 11.02 -29.95 13.76
C ARG A 110 9.58 -29.44 13.83
N GLN A 111 8.90 -29.36 12.69
CA GLN A 111 7.53 -28.86 12.60
C GLN A 111 6.51 -29.85 13.16
N HIS A 112 6.70 -31.16 12.93
CA HIS A 112 5.64 -32.15 13.13
C HIS A 112 5.92 -33.22 14.18
N CYS A 113 7.18 -33.48 14.50
CA CYS A 113 7.58 -34.66 15.27
C CYS A 113 8.33 -34.32 16.58
N MET A 114 9.07 -33.21 16.59
CA MET A 114 9.95 -32.80 17.69
C MET A 114 9.24 -32.66 19.03
N ALA A 115 7.98 -32.20 19.04
CA ALA A 115 7.21 -32.00 20.26
C ALA A 115 7.08 -33.28 21.12
N CYS A 116 7.04 -34.46 20.48
CA CYS A 116 6.95 -35.75 21.16
C CYS A 116 8.27 -36.51 21.15
N HIS A 117 9.02 -36.46 20.04
CA HIS A 117 10.24 -37.28 19.86
C HIS A 117 11.54 -36.56 20.26
N GLY A 118 11.47 -35.34 20.79
CA GLY A 118 12.62 -34.56 21.23
C GLY A 118 13.29 -33.76 20.11
N THR A 119 14.19 -32.86 20.47
CA THR A 119 14.94 -32.01 19.51
C THR A 119 15.84 -32.80 18.57
N ASP A 120 16.37 -33.91 19.08
CA ASP A 120 17.43 -34.71 18.46
C ASP A 120 17.03 -36.18 18.32
N ARG A 121 15.71 -36.46 18.29
CA ARG A 121 15.13 -37.81 18.17
C ARG A 121 15.34 -38.72 19.37
N GLN A 122 15.82 -38.21 20.49
CA GLN A 122 16.11 -38.98 21.70
C GLN A 122 14.85 -39.52 22.41
N GLY A 123 13.66 -39.05 22.05
CA GLY A 123 12.40 -39.37 22.73
C GLY A 123 12.14 -38.43 23.92
N SER A 124 10.95 -38.52 24.50
CA SER A 124 10.56 -37.72 25.66
C SER A 124 9.46 -38.42 26.46
N GLY A 125 9.64 -38.57 27.78
CA GLY A 125 8.66 -39.22 28.65
C GLY A 125 8.24 -40.61 28.14
N ASN A 126 6.97 -40.75 27.75
CA ASN A 126 6.40 -42.00 27.23
C ASN A 126 6.55 -42.15 25.69
N TYR A 127 7.16 -41.19 25.00
CA TYR A 127 7.38 -41.22 23.56
C TYR A 127 8.76 -41.81 23.23
N PRO A 128 8.84 -42.79 22.31
CA PRO A 128 10.07 -43.53 22.06
C PRO A 128 11.13 -42.67 21.36
N SER A 129 12.39 -43.04 21.58
CA SER A 129 13.52 -42.59 20.77
C SER A 129 13.37 -43.07 19.33
N LEU A 130 13.75 -42.21 18.38
CA LEU A 130 13.89 -42.54 16.97
C LEU A 130 15.37 -42.65 16.55
N LEU A 131 16.30 -42.64 17.51
CA LEU A 131 17.69 -43.03 17.26
C LEU A 131 17.74 -44.52 16.90
N GLU A 132 18.60 -44.86 15.93
CA GLU A 132 18.83 -46.24 15.45
C GLU A 132 17.57 -46.97 14.93
N VAL A 133 16.50 -46.23 14.62
CA VAL A 133 15.24 -46.83 14.13
C VAL A 133 15.41 -47.54 12.78
N SER A 134 16.48 -47.21 12.04
CA SER A 134 16.89 -47.88 10.80
C SER A 134 17.27 -49.34 10.97
N THR A 135 17.57 -49.80 12.18
CA THR A 135 17.82 -51.23 12.48
C THR A 135 16.54 -52.06 12.49
N LYS A 136 15.37 -51.42 12.63
CA LYS A 136 14.07 -52.09 12.83
C LYS A 136 13.08 -51.83 11.72
N TYR A 137 13.19 -50.70 11.02
CA TYR A 137 12.19 -50.27 10.05
C TYR A 137 12.84 -49.79 8.75
N THR A 138 12.13 -50.01 7.65
CA THR A 138 12.50 -49.51 6.32
C THR A 138 11.84 -48.15 6.05
N PRO A 139 12.29 -47.41 5.02
CA PRO A 139 11.64 -46.16 4.61
C PRO A 139 10.15 -46.33 4.35
N GLN A 140 9.76 -47.41 3.67
CA GLN A 140 8.37 -47.70 3.34
C GLN A 140 7.52 -47.92 4.59
N THR A 141 8.03 -48.71 5.55
CA THR A 141 7.33 -48.95 6.81
C THR A 141 7.22 -47.68 7.65
N LEU A 142 8.25 -46.82 7.65
CA LEU A 142 8.23 -45.56 8.38
C LEU A 142 7.24 -44.56 7.76
N VAL A 143 7.21 -44.44 6.43
CA VAL A 143 6.21 -43.62 5.72
C VAL A 143 4.80 -44.08 6.02
N GLU A 144 4.57 -45.40 6.08
CA GLU A 144 3.27 -45.95 6.44
C GLU A 144 2.86 -45.58 7.86
N PHE A 145 3.77 -45.67 8.84
CA PHE A 145 3.49 -45.22 10.21
C PHE A 145 3.23 -43.73 10.31
N VAL A 146 3.97 -42.90 9.56
CA VAL A 146 3.70 -41.46 9.50
C VAL A 146 2.35 -41.19 8.85
N ASN A 147 1.92 -42.01 7.88
CA ASN A 147 0.64 -41.85 7.21
C ASN A 147 -0.56 -42.24 8.08
N THR A 148 -0.53 -43.43 8.69
CA THR A 148 -1.68 -44.01 9.40
C THR A 148 -1.63 -43.78 10.92
N GLY A 149 -0.47 -43.46 11.47
CA GLY A 149 -0.25 -43.39 12.92
C GLY A 149 -0.11 -44.78 13.54
N ARG A 150 0.33 -44.81 14.81
CA ARG A 150 0.45 -46.07 15.57
C ARG A 150 0.33 -45.81 17.06
N ARG A 151 -0.63 -46.47 17.72
CA ARG A 151 -0.94 -46.28 19.14
C ARG A 151 -1.24 -44.80 19.45
N MET A 152 -0.40 -44.15 20.24
CA MET A 152 -0.52 -42.75 20.64
C MET A 152 0.01 -41.78 19.56
N MET A 153 0.71 -42.27 18.53
CA MET A 153 1.18 -41.43 17.42
C MET A 153 0.05 -41.21 16.42
N PRO A 154 -0.38 -39.96 16.15
CA PRO A 154 -1.40 -39.67 15.15
C PRO A 154 -0.87 -39.88 13.72
N GLY A 155 -1.78 -40.08 12.77
CA GLY A 155 -1.46 -40.12 11.33
C GLY A 155 -1.38 -38.73 10.71
N PHE A 156 -0.35 -38.49 9.90
CA PHE A 156 -0.06 -37.24 9.20
C PHE A 156 -0.52 -37.30 7.75
N GLN A 157 -1.80 -37.60 7.53
CA GLN A 157 -2.38 -37.73 6.18
C GLN A 157 -2.34 -36.42 5.37
N HIS A 158 -2.23 -35.27 6.05
CA HIS A 158 -2.11 -33.96 5.43
C HIS A 158 -0.74 -33.69 4.78
N LEU A 159 0.29 -34.48 5.12
CA LEU A 159 1.60 -34.39 4.47
C LEU A 159 1.59 -35.14 3.15
N SER A 160 2.24 -34.56 2.14
CA SER A 160 2.48 -35.21 0.85
C SER A 160 3.39 -36.44 1.00
N THR A 161 3.37 -37.32 0.00
CA THR A 161 4.27 -38.49 -0.02
C THR A 161 5.73 -38.08 0.03
N GLU A 162 6.11 -36.99 -0.64
CA GLU A 162 7.50 -36.51 -0.63
C GLU A 162 7.93 -35.92 0.70
N GLU A 163 7.04 -35.22 1.41
CA GLU A 163 7.32 -34.75 2.77
C GLU A 163 7.50 -35.93 3.73
N LYS A 164 6.68 -36.98 3.60
CA LYS A 164 6.84 -38.22 4.39
C LYS A 164 8.16 -38.93 4.06
N ASN A 165 8.55 -38.97 2.79
CA ASN A 165 9.84 -39.52 2.37
C ASN A 165 11.02 -38.73 2.95
N ALA A 166 10.97 -37.39 2.94
CA ALA A 166 11.99 -36.54 3.55
C ALA A 166 12.10 -36.76 5.06
N ILE A 167 10.97 -36.84 5.77
CA ILE A 167 10.94 -37.21 7.20
C ILE A 167 11.60 -38.57 7.41
N ALA A 168 11.30 -39.56 6.56
CA ALA A 168 11.87 -40.91 6.68
C ALA A 168 13.38 -40.94 6.42
N VAL A 169 13.87 -40.24 5.39
CA VAL A 169 15.30 -40.10 5.06
C VAL A 169 16.06 -39.49 6.23
N TYR A 170 15.50 -38.46 6.88
CA TYR A 170 16.11 -37.83 8.04
C TYR A 170 16.09 -38.75 9.27
N ILE A 171 14.94 -39.32 9.63
CA ILE A 171 14.81 -40.19 10.82
C ILE A 171 15.68 -41.44 10.72
N LEU A 172 15.69 -42.12 9.56
CA LEU A 172 16.49 -43.32 9.32
C LEU A 172 17.98 -43.02 9.09
N ASN A 173 18.35 -41.74 9.00
CA ASN A 173 19.71 -41.27 8.76
C ASN A 173 20.34 -41.85 7.48
N LEU A 174 19.59 -41.86 6.38
CA LEU A 174 20.03 -42.41 5.09
C LEU A 174 20.96 -41.42 4.39
N LYS A 175 22.25 -41.46 4.73
CA LYS A 175 23.25 -40.48 4.25
C LYS A 175 23.26 -40.29 2.74
N GLU A 176 23.16 -41.38 1.98
CA GLU A 176 23.18 -41.33 0.50
C GLU A 176 21.99 -40.55 -0.08
N ARG A 177 20.84 -40.60 0.59
CA ARG A 177 19.62 -39.93 0.13
C ARG A 177 19.46 -38.52 0.68
N GLN A 178 20.20 -38.13 1.72
CA GLN A 178 20.09 -36.80 2.30
C GLN A 178 20.54 -35.69 1.34
N GLU A 179 21.50 -35.99 0.46
CA GLU A 179 22.02 -35.05 -0.53
C GLU A 179 21.19 -35.00 -1.83
N GLU A 180 20.19 -35.87 -1.99
CA GLU A 180 19.28 -35.83 -3.14
C GLU A 180 18.51 -34.49 -3.16
N PRO A 181 18.32 -33.85 -4.33
CA PRO A 181 17.55 -32.62 -4.42
C PRO A 181 16.09 -32.85 -4.03
N TYR A 182 15.54 -31.98 -3.19
CA TYR A 182 14.16 -32.01 -2.75
C TYR A 182 13.37 -30.87 -3.39
N GLU A 183 12.37 -31.21 -4.20
CA GLU A 183 11.42 -30.25 -4.74
C GLU A 183 10.18 -30.18 -3.84
N LYS A 184 10.00 -29.05 -3.14
CA LYS A 184 8.81 -28.83 -2.33
C LYS A 184 7.57 -28.84 -3.22
N GLN A 185 6.69 -29.81 -3.01
CA GLN A 185 5.36 -29.79 -3.63
C GLN A 185 4.48 -28.75 -2.93
N LEU A 186 4.34 -27.59 -3.56
CA LEU A 186 3.44 -26.55 -3.10
C LEU A 186 1.97 -27.00 -3.21
N SER A 187 1.19 -26.77 -2.15
CA SER A 187 -0.27 -26.91 -2.20
C SER A 187 -0.87 -25.97 -3.28
N PRO A 188 -2.09 -26.22 -3.77
CA PRO A 188 -2.75 -25.31 -4.71
C PRO A 188 -2.80 -23.85 -4.21
N ALA A 189 -3.00 -23.66 -2.90
CA ALA A 189 -3.00 -22.34 -2.27
C ALA A 189 -1.62 -21.67 -2.28
N GLU A 190 -0.54 -22.43 -2.02
CA GLU A 190 0.83 -21.92 -2.10
C GLU A 190 1.24 -21.62 -3.55
N LYS A 191 0.86 -22.47 -4.51
CA LYS A 191 1.07 -22.22 -5.94
C LYS A 191 0.35 -20.95 -6.40
N PHE A 192 -0.89 -20.74 -5.97
CA PHE A 192 -1.65 -19.53 -6.27
C PHE A 192 -0.99 -18.26 -5.70
N ARG A 193 -0.40 -18.34 -4.51
CA ARG A 193 0.29 -17.23 -3.86
C ARG A 193 1.70 -16.97 -4.40
N LYS A 194 2.28 -17.93 -5.14
CA LYS A 194 3.58 -17.78 -5.82
C LYS A 194 3.38 -17.04 -7.14
N LEU A 195 3.35 -15.71 -7.06
CA LEU A 195 3.21 -14.85 -8.22
C LEU A 195 4.51 -14.85 -9.05
N PRO A 196 4.42 -14.91 -10.40
CA PRO A 196 5.60 -14.90 -11.27
C PRO A 196 6.27 -13.52 -11.37
N TYR A 197 5.63 -12.48 -10.83
CA TYR A 197 6.10 -11.10 -10.93
C TYR A 197 6.00 -10.36 -9.60
N ASN A 198 6.95 -9.46 -9.38
CA ASN A 198 6.93 -8.42 -8.36
C ASN A 198 6.72 -7.05 -9.00
N ILE A 199 6.41 -6.05 -8.18
CA ILE A 199 6.36 -4.65 -8.62
C ILE A 199 7.66 -3.93 -8.27
N SER A 200 8.08 -2.97 -9.10
CA SER A 200 9.27 -2.11 -8.86
C SER A 200 9.13 -1.12 -7.70
N GLY A 201 8.14 -1.31 -6.83
CA GLY A 201 7.75 -0.34 -5.82
C GLY A 201 7.09 0.92 -6.38
N TYR A 202 7.11 1.94 -5.54
CA TYR A 202 6.23 3.11 -5.54
C TYR A 202 6.97 4.34 -6.05
N ASN A 203 7.05 4.52 -7.37
CA ASN A 203 7.88 5.56 -7.99
C ASN A 203 7.05 6.68 -8.61
N LYS A 204 7.19 7.91 -8.12
CA LYS A 204 6.56 9.08 -8.74
C LYS A 204 7.22 9.42 -10.08
N PHE A 205 6.44 9.84 -11.05
CA PHE A 205 6.95 10.36 -12.32
C PHE A 205 7.28 11.85 -12.15
N VAL A 206 8.52 12.09 -11.73
CA VAL A 206 9.10 13.41 -11.47
C VAL A 206 10.34 13.63 -12.34
N THR A 207 10.80 14.86 -12.42
CA THR A 207 12.08 15.22 -13.05
C THR A 207 13.27 14.80 -12.19
N ALA A 208 14.49 14.90 -12.71
CA ALA A 208 15.70 14.58 -11.95
C ALA A 208 15.88 15.46 -10.70
N THR A 209 15.33 16.68 -10.73
CA THR A 209 15.31 17.63 -9.61
C THR A 209 14.12 17.42 -8.65
N GLY A 210 13.28 16.40 -8.90
CA GLY A 210 12.15 16.05 -8.05
C GLY A 210 10.92 16.94 -8.24
N LEU A 211 10.82 17.67 -9.34
CA LEU A 211 9.63 18.44 -9.70
C LEU A 211 8.57 17.52 -10.36
N PRO A 212 7.26 17.72 -10.10
CA PRO A 212 6.22 16.94 -10.75
C PRO A 212 6.25 17.06 -12.28
N ALA A 213 6.21 15.91 -12.97
CA ALA A 213 6.18 15.87 -14.42
C ALA A 213 4.85 16.39 -15.01
N ILE A 214 3.77 16.33 -14.24
CA ILE A 214 2.43 16.79 -14.64
C ILE A 214 2.20 18.26 -14.27
N ALA A 215 1.49 18.99 -15.11
CA ALA A 215 1.04 20.34 -14.84
C ALA A 215 0.12 20.40 -13.59
N PRO A 216 0.15 21.49 -12.81
CA PRO A 216 -0.79 21.69 -11.72
C PRO A 216 -2.25 21.78 -12.22
N PRO A 217 -3.25 21.60 -11.33
CA PRO A 217 -3.11 21.43 -9.89
C PRO A 217 -2.73 20.01 -9.48
N TRP A 218 -1.91 19.88 -8.45
CA TRP A 218 -1.54 18.58 -7.86
C TRP A 218 -2.43 18.17 -6.70
N GLY A 219 -3.11 19.15 -6.09
CA GLY A 219 -4.05 18.97 -5.00
C GLY A 219 -5.29 19.79 -5.22
N THR A 220 -6.46 19.20 -4.97
CA THR A 220 -7.74 19.90 -5.11
C THR A 220 -8.69 19.54 -3.98
N LEU A 221 -9.69 20.38 -3.75
CA LEU A 221 -10.84 20.14 -2.88
C LEU A 221 -12.11 20.37 -3.70
N THR A 222 -12.97 19.37 -3.79
CA THR A 222 -14.16 19.38 -4.64
C THR A 222 -15.41 19.14 -3.81
N ALA A 223 -16.43 19.96 -4.02
CA ALA A 223 -17.79 19.72 -3.52
C ALA A 223 -18.64 19.10 -4.63
N ILE A 224 -19.32 17.99 -4.32
CA ILE A 224 -20.12 17.19 -5.25
C ILE A 224 -21.52 17.06 -4.64
N ASP A 225 -22.55 17.43 -5.38
CA ASP A 225 -23.93 17.15 -5.00
C ASP A 225 -24.23 15.67 -5.26
N LEU A 226 -24.54 14.91 -4.22
CA LEU A 226 -24.77 13.47 -4.30
C LEU A 226 -26.10 13.12 -4.98
N ASN A 227 -27.05 14.06 -5.05
CA ASN A 227 -28.33 13.84 -5.74
C ASN A 227 -28.17 13.93 -7.25
N THR A 228 -27.32 14.86 -7.72
CA THR A 228 -27.14 15.15 -9.14
C THR A 228 -25.85 14.56 -9.71
N GLY A 229 -24.85 14.27 -8.89
CA GLY A 229 -23.50 13.87 -9.30
C GLY A 229 -22.66 15.00 -9.91
N GLU A 230 -23.13 16.23 -9.85
CA GLU A 230 -22.46 17.41 -10.41
C GLU A 230 -21.54 18.08 -9.39
N HIS A 231 -20.52 18.79 -9.88
CA HIS A 231 -19.65 19.59 -9.02
C HIS A 231 -20.36 20.88 -8.62
N VAL A 232 -20.44 21.17 -7.32
CA VAL A 232 -20.89 22.46 -6.81
C VAL A 232 -19.77 23.48 -6.98
N TRP A 233 -18.55 23.10 -6.61
CA TRP A 233 -17.33 23.88 -6.82
C TRP A 233 -16.10 22.99 -6.73
N LYS A 234 -14.98 23.44 -7.31
CA LYS A 234 -13.66 22.83 -7.19
C LYS A 234 -12.61 23.91 -6.90
N LYS A 235 -11.75 23.68 -5.92
CA LYS A 235 -10.67 24.60 -5.52
C LYS A 235 -9.32 23.89 -5.56
N VAL A 236 -8.27 24.63 -5.90
CA VAL A 236 -6.89 24.13 -5.74
C VAL A 236 -6.53 24.18 -4.26
N LEU A 237 -5.89 23.10 -3.77
CA LEU A 237 -5.61 22.92 -2.36
C LEU A 237 -4.10 22.85 -2.12
N GLY A 238 -3.60 23.84 -1.39
CA GLY A 238 -2.20 23.99 -0.99
C GLY A 238 -1.36 24.81 -1.97
N GLU A 239 -0.16 25.16 -1.55
CA GLU A 239 0.80 25.95 -2.34
C GLU A 239 2.21 25.34 -2.31
N ASP A 240 2.88 25.28 -3.47
CA ASP A 240 4.29 24.86 -3.57
C ASP A 240 5.17 26.07 -3.88
N GLU A 241 5.89 26.55 -2.88
CA GLU A 241 6.80 27.71 -3.00
C GLU A 241 7.88 27.51 -4.08
N ARG A 242 8.31 26.26 -4.34
CA ARG A 242 9.30 25.97 -5.38
C ARG A 242 8.80 26.36 -6.77
N MET A 243 7.49 26.30 -6.97
CA MET A 243 6.89 26.61 -8.27
C MET A 243 6.52 28.08 -8.43
N LYS A 244 6.30 28.80 -7.33
CA LYS A 244 6.19 30.26 -7.38
C LYS A 244 7.47 30.88 -7.93
N ALA A 245 8.63 30.34 -7.56
CA ALA A 245 9.92 30.74 -8.12
C ALA A 245 10.04 30.48 -9.64
N LEU A 246 9.25 29.54 -10.18
CA LEU A 246 9.17 29.22 -11.61
C LEU A 246 7.99 29.91 -12.33
N GLY A 247 7.35 30.89 -11.68
CA GLY A 247 6.27 31.69 -12.27
C GLY A 247 4.87 31.06 -12.19
N ALA A 248 4.68 29.95 -11.48
CA ALA A 248 3.36 29.37 -11.27
C ALA A 248 2.66 30.04 -10.08
N SER A 249 1.46 30.59 -10.29
CA SER A 249 0.72 31.31 -9.24
C SER A 249 -0.12 30.40 -8.33
N ILE A 250 -0.70 29.32 -8.86
CA ILE A 250 -1.57 28.39 -8.10
C ILE A 250 -1.27 26.96 -8.55
N THR A 251 -0.57 26.19 -7.71
CA THR A 251 -0.12 24.83 -8.06
C THR A 251 -0.83 23.70 -7.32
N GLY A 252 -1.38 23.97 -6.14
CA GLY A 252 -1.75 22.89 -5.23
C GLY A 252 -0.52 22.18 -4.68
N THR A 253 -0.77 21.27 -3.75
CA THR A 253 0.22 20.29 -3.28
C THR A 253 -0.46 18.93 -3.16
N GLU A 254 0.31 17.85 -3.30
CA GLU A 254 -0.17 16.57 -2.79
C GLU A 254 -0.62 16.74 -1.33
N ASN A 255 -1.76 16.14 -1.00
CA ASN A 255 -2.45 16.29 0.26
C ASN A 255 -2.77 14.92 0.87
N TYR A 256 -2.66 14.82 2.20
CA TYR A 256 -2.99 13.63 3.00
C TYR A 256 -3.80 14.05 4.22
N GLY A 257 -4.84 13.31 4.56
CA GLY A 257 -5.88 13.72 5.51
C GLY A 257 -7.14 14.21 4.79
N GLY A 258 -8.28 14.16 5.49
CA GLY A 258 -9.58 14.55 4.96
C GLY A 258 -10.09 15.89 5.49
N PRO A 259 -11.21 16.40 4.94
CA PRO A 259 -11.91 17.53 5.50
C PRO A 259 -12.89 17.12 6.60
N VAL A 260 -13.37 18.10 7.35
CA VAL A 260 -14.57 17.99 8.21
C VAL A 260 -15.51 19.15 7.95
N VAL A 261 -16.81 18.88 7.87
CA VAL A 261 -17.85 19.89 7.61
C VAL A 261 -18.70 20.11 8.85
N THR A 262 -19.04 21.36 9.16
CA THR A 262 -19.90 21.73 10.29
C THR A 262 -21.30 22.11 9.82
N GLN A 263 -22.29 21.96 10.72
CA GLN A 263 -23.66 22.42 10.49
C GLN A 263 -23.70 23.92 10.20
N GLY A 264 -22.86 24.70 10.87
CA GLY A 264 -22.72 26.16 10.72
C GLY A 264 -22.21 26.65 9.36
N GLY A 265 -21.85 25.74 8.45
CA GLY A 265 -21.48 26.12 7.08
C GLY A 265 -19.97 26.20 6.82
N LEU A 266 -19.14 25.73 7.75
CA LEU A 266 -17.69 25.72 7.61
C LEU A 266 -17.19 24.35 7.19
N LEU A 267 -16.15 24.33 6.36
CA LEU A 267 -15.42 23.13 5.94
C LEU A 267 -13.95 23.32 6.29
N PHE A 268 -13.42 22.48 7.18
CA PHE A 268 -12.04 22.55 7.65
C PHE A 268 -11.17 21.48 7.01
N ILE A 269 -9.94 21.82 6.62
CA ILE A 269 -8.95 20.87 6.10
C ILE A 269 -7.52 21.39 6.31
N ALA A 270 -6.60 20.50 6.72
CA ALA A 270 -5.18 20.82 6.97
C ALA A 270 -4.19 20.10 6.05
N ALA A 271 -4.71 19.22 5.17
CA ALA A 271 -4.02 18.11 4.52
C ALA A 271 -2.79 18.43 3.65
N THR A 272 -2.39 19.69 3.53
CA THR A 272 -1.43 20.19 2.55
C THR A 272 -0.02 20.31 3.11
N LYS A 273 0.96 20.20 2.21
CA LYS A 273 2.39 20.30 2.54
C LYS A 273 2.79 21.66 3.14
N ASP A 274 2.06 22.71 2.81
CA ASP A 274 2.31 24.08 3.28
C ASP A 274 1.96 24.34 4.75
N GLY A 275 1.49 23.31 5.47
CA GLY A 275 1.38 23.37 6.93
C GLY A 275 0.33 24.33 7.44
N ARG A 276 -0.82 24.41 6.77
CA ARG A 276 -1.92 25.30 7.17
C ARG A 276 -3.22 24.55 7.40
N LEU A 277 -3.92 24.89 8.48
CA LEU A 277 -5.34 24.57 8.64
C LEU A 277 -6.16 25.66 7.95
N ARG A 278 -7.14 25.26 7.13
CA ARG A 278 -7.99 26.16 6.36
C ARG A 278 -9.46 25.94 6.70
N ALA A 279 -10.23 27.02 6.66
CA ALA A 279 -11.68 27.01 6.76
C ALA A 279 -12.29 27.60 5.48
N PHE A 280 -13.18 26.84 4.83
CA PHE A 280 -13.89 27.25 3.63
C PHE A 280 -15.38 27.40 3.91
N HIS A 281 -16.03 28.31 3.20
CA HIS A 281 -17.49 28.39 3.15
C HIS A 281 -18.04 27.20 2.35
N LYS A 282 -18.78 26.29 2.99
CA LYS A 282 -19.14 24.98 2.42
C LYS A 282 -19.88 25.06 1.08
N ARG A 283 -20.74 26.07 0.87
CA ARG A 283 -21.53 26.18 -0.37
C ARG A 283 -20.78 26.81 -1.54
N THR A 284 -19.76 27.65 -1.27
CA THR A 284 -19.11 28.48 -2.31
C THR A 284 -17.64 28.11 -2.52
N GLY A 285 -17.06 27.37 -1.58
CA GLY A 285 -15.62 27.09 -1.56
C GLY A 285 -14.75 28.33 -1.32
N ALA A 286 -15.33 29.44 -0.85
CA ALA A 286 -14.57 30.63 -0.51
C ALA A 286 -13.69 30.34 0.71
N LEU A 287 -12.38 30.61 0.63
CA LEU A 287 -11.49 30.55 1.79
C LEU A 287 -11.89 31.69 2.74
N LEU A 288 -12.27 31.33 3.97
CA LEU A 288 -12.71 32.29 4.99
C LEU A 288 -11.60 32.60 5.98
N TRP A 289 -10.76 31.60 6.26
CA TRP A 289 -9.71 31.69 7.26
C TRP A 289 -8.65 30.62 7.04
N GLU A 290 -7.42 30.93 7.40
CA GLU A 290 -6.35 29.94 7.53
C GLU A 290 -5.39 30.33 8.67
N ALA A 291 -4.73 29.33 9.25
CA ALA A 291 -3.64 29.53 10.21
C ALA A 291 -2.47 28.59 9.95
N PRO A 292 -1.23 29.04 10.19
CA PRO A 292 -0.07 28.18 10.16
C PRO A 292 -0.12 27.16 11.30
N LEU A 293 0.39 25.97 11.04
CA LEU A 293 0.56 24.90 12.00
C LEU A 293 2.05 24.69 12.32
N PRO A 294 2.40 24.18 13.51
CA PRO A 294 3.78 23.86 13.87
C PRO A 294 4.44 22.83 12.93
N ALA A 295 3.63 21.95 12.34
CA ALA A 295 3.99 21.03 11.26
C ALA A 295 2.73 20.74 10.42
N PRO A 296 2.86 20.25 9.18
CA PRO A 296 1.69 19.84 8.39
C PRO A 296 0.78 18.86 9.10
N GLY A 297 -0.52 19.14 9.02
CA GLY A 297 -1.56 18.30 9.60
C GLY A 297 -2.07 17.30 8.56
N PHE A 298 -1.42 16.14 8.48
CA PHE A 298 -1.81 15.08 7.53
C PHE A 298 -2.92 14.15 8.04
N ALA A 299 -3.70 14.63 9.02
CA ALA A 299 -4.85 13.93 9.59
C ALA A 299 -6.15 14.67 9.23
N THR A 300 -7.27 13.97 9.33
CA THR A 300 -8.59 14.60 9.27
C THR A 300 -8.83 15.38 10.58
N PRO A 301 -9.12 16.70 10.54
CA PRO A 301 -9.43 17.46 11.74
C PRO A 301 -10.68 16.91 12.46
N ALA A 302 -10.74 17.07 13.79
CA ALA A 302 -11.89 16.68 14.58
C ALA A 302 -12.57 17.91 15.22
N THR A 303 -13.90 17.91 15.30
CA THR A 303 -14.65 18.91 16.05
C THR A 303 -15.11 18.33 17.39
N TYR A 304 -15.05 19.13 18.45
CA TYR A 304 -15.57 18.76 19.77
C TYR A 304 -16.15 19.98 20.48
N GLU A 305 -16.92 19.77 21.54
CA GLU A 305 -17.51 20.84 22.34
C GLU A 305 -17.07 20.73 23.80
N VAL A 306 -16.76 21.87 24.43
CA VAL A 306 -16.51 21.99 25.87
C VAL A 306 -17.24 23.23 26.39
N ASN A 307 -18.06 23.05 27.42
CA ASN A 307 -18.83 24.12 28.07
C ASN A 307 -19.65 24.98 27.08
N GLY A 308 -20.31 24.34 26.10
CA GLY A 308 -21.12 25.03 25.09
C GLY A 308 -20.33 25.73 23.99
N LYS A 309 -18.99 25.62 23.99
CA LYS A 309 -18.14 26.18 22.94
C LYS A 309 -17.56 25.09 22.05
N GLN A 310 -17.72 25.24 20.73
CA GLN A 310 -17.18 24.32 19.75
C GLN A 310 -15.71 24.63 19.44
N TYR A 311 -14.93 23.58 19.21
CA TYR A 311 -13.52 23.63 18.87
C TYR A 311 -13.23 22.73 17.67
N ILE A 312 -12.21 23.09 16.90
CA ILE A 312 -11.59 22.26 15.87
C ILE A 312 -10.17 21.91 16.34
N VAL A 313 -9.79 20.64 16.29
CA VAL A 313 -8.45 20.16 16.63
C VAL A 313 -7.83 19.39 15.48
N ILE A 314 -6.53 19.56 15.30
CA ILE A 314 -5.73 18.85 14.31
C ILE A 314 -4.42 18.35 14.92
N ALA A 315 -4.10 17.09 14.64
CA ALA A 315 -2.79 16.52 14.90
C ALA A 315 -1.79 17.05 13.86
N CYS A 316 -0.69 17.66 14.31
CA CYS A 316 0.37 18.18 13.46
C CYS A 316 1.56 17.23 13.52
N GLY A 317 1.87 16.52 12.43
CA GLY A 317 2.90 15.50 12.41
C GLY A 317 2.80 14.52 11.24
N GLY A 318 3.62 13.47 11.28
CA GLY A 318 3.62 12.38 10.31
C GLY A 318 4.68 12.48 9.20
N GLY A 319 5.35 13.64 9.05
CA GLY A 319 6.54 13.80 8.20
C GLY A 319 6.39 13.42 6.72
N LYS A 320 5.15 13.29 6.22
CA LYS A 320 4.89 12.93 4.82
C LYS A 320 5.44 13.98 3.87
N LEU A 321 5.69 13.57 2.61
CA LEU A 321 6.20 14.46 1.55
C LEU A 321 7.52 15.18 1.87
N GLY A 322 8.30 14.62 2.81
CA GLY A 322 9.56 15.19 3.26
C GLY A 322 9.40 16.49 4.06
N THR A 323 8.27 16.68 4.74
CA THR A 323 8.08 17.82 5.64
C THR A 323 8.63 17.55 7.02
N THR A 324 8.87 18.62 7.78
CA THR A 324 9.10 18.55 9.22
C THR A 324 7.92 17.82 9.89
N SER A 325 8.24 16.94 10.84
CA SER A 325 7.24 16.31 11.72
C SER A 325 7.24 17.00 13.08
N ALA A 326 6.09 16.98 13.74
CA ALA A 326 5.92 17.36 15.13
C ALA A 326 5.08 16.29 15.86
N ASP A 327 4.86 16.49 17.15
CA ASP A 327 4.09 15.65 18.07
C ASP A 327 2.97 16.45 18.80
N SER A 328 2.51 17.53 18.16
CA SER A 328 1.59 18.50 18.78
C SER A 328 0.17 18.39 18.24
N TYR A 329 -0.82 18.68 19.09
CA TYR A 329 -2.20 18.97 18.69
C TYR A 329 -2.45 20.48 18.78
N VAL A 330 -3.10 21.05 17.76
CA VAL A 330 -3.50 22.46 17.76
C VAL A 330 -5.02 22.54 17.76
N ALA A 331 -5.58 23.26 18.72
CA ALA A 331 -7.02 23.47 18.85
C ALA A 331 -7.36 24.95 18.64
N PHE A 332 -8.42 25.21 17.87
CA PHE A 332 -8.98 26.54 17.64
C PHE A 332 -10.41 26.57 18.12
N ALA A 333 -10.78 27.62 18.84
CA ALA A 333 -12.15 27.83 19.28
C ALA A 333 -12.96 28.49 18.15
N LEU A 334 -14.16 27.97 17.88
CA LEU A 334 -15.06 28.59 16.92
C LEU A 334 -15.74 29.82 17.54
N PRO A 335 -16.17 30.81 16.73
CA PRO A 335 -16.80 32.05 17.19
C PRO A 335 -18.02 31.85 18.06
#